data_AF-A0A8I1WIL6-F1
#
_entry.id   AF-A0A8I1WIL6-F1
#
_cell.length_a   1.000
_cell.length_b   1.000
_cell.length_c   1.000
_cell.angle_alpha   90.00
_cell.angle_beta   90.00
_cell.angle_gamma   90.00
#
_symmetry.space_group_name_H-M   'P 1'
#
loop_
_entity.id
_entity.type
_entity.pdbx_description
1 polymer ?
#
loop_
_entity_poly.entity_id
_entity_poly.type
_entity_poly.pdbx_seq_one_letter_code
_entity_poly.pdbx_strand_id
1 'polypeptide(L)'
;MLSREHERGCDSYGLARDGDDFFDETRKQAQRFNHPEDVGRFLSAFTKENVMAEVKRSGMFALTYRIIMDSKPFYVQLKAALLHEEEGVRLIVGVNDIDASIRQEAEIERRLAQAQREANRDALTGVKSRHAYLDTEEQLNRQIAEHCLPEFAIAIMDVNDLKKVNDTTGHKAGDQYLRDACKIICNVFKHSPVFRVGGDEFAVIARNEDCLRIEELLGKMKDRNTDAIRSGGIVIACGMAKYENDASVALVFERADRNMYEDKKRLKAEQENN
;
A
#
# COMPACT_ATOMS: atom_id res chain seq x y z
N MET A 1 -7.91 45.35 15.14
CA MET A 1 -7.45 44.57 16.30
C MET A 1 -6.79 43.32 15.78
N LEU A 2 -5.47 43.36 15.60
CA LEU A 2 -4.67 42.24 15.10
C LEU A 2 -4.22 41.40 16.29
N SER A 3 -4.56 40.12 16.24
CA SER A 3 -4.32 39.11 17.27
C SER A 3 -2.83 38.86 17.42
N ARG A 4 -2.34 38.95 18.67
CA ARG A 4 -0.97 38.64 19.08
C ARG A 4 -0.65 37.17 18.78
N GLU A 5 0.08 36.92 17.70
CA GLU A 5 0.81 35.65 17.54
C GLU A 5 1.90 35.60 18.63
N HIS A 6 1.85 34.55 19.44
CA HIS A 6 2.82 34.28 20.49
C HIS A 6 4.18 33.92 19.85
N GLU A 7 5.11 34.87 19.83
CA GLU A 7 6.54 34.57 19.78
C GLU A 7 6.91 33.83 21.08
N ARG A 8 6.86 32.49 21.03
CA ARG A 8 7.33 31.62 22.10
C ARG A 8 8.86 31.50 22.01
N GLY A 9 9.59 32.12 22.94
CA GLY A 9 11.07 32.10 22.97
C GLY A 9 11.68 30.77 23.44
N CYS A 10 13.01 30.63 23.40
CA CYS A 10 13.77 29.41 23.74
C CYS A 10 13.35 28.71 25.06
N ASP A 11 12.88 29.46 26.07
CA ASP A 11 12.48 28.93 27.38
C ASP A 11 11.27 27.99 27.31
N SER A 12 10.35 28.20 26.36
CA SER A 12 9.18 27.31 26.20
C SER A 12 9.54 25.97 25.56
N TYR A 13 10.74 25.86 25.01
CA TYR A 13 11.27 24.66 24.36
C TYR A 13 12.33 23.94 25.20
N GLY A 14 12.57 24.39 26.44
CA GLY A 14 13.53 23.76 27.36
C GLY A 14 15.01 23.99 27.01
N LEU A 15 15.31 25.00 26.16
CA LEU A 15 16.68 25.41 25.85
C LEU A 15 17.19 26.47 26.83
N ALA A 16 18.43 26.32 27.30
CA ALA A 16 19.11 27.37 28.04
C ALA A 16 19.47 28.55 27.11
N ARG A 17 19.35 29.80 27.60
CA ARG A 17 19.58 31.01 26.78
C ARG A 17 21.06 31.36 26.58
N ASP A 18 21.94 31.03 27.53
CA ASP A 18 23.39 31.26 27.48
C ASP A 18 24.12 30.48 28.60
N GLY A 19 25.46 30.37 28.54
CA GLY A 19 26.31 29.89 29.64
C GLY A 19 27.29 28.75 29.30
N ASP A 20 28.36 28.63 30.10
CA ASP A 20 29.45 27.64 29.92
C ASP A 20 28.99 26.16 29.99
N ASP A 21 27.78 25.91 30.52
CA ASP A 21 27.18 24.57 30.73
C ASP A 21 25.89 24.32 29.91
N PHE A 22 25.70 25.05 28.81
CA PHE A 22 24.51 24.95 27.94
C PHE A 22 24.10 23.51 27.58
N PHE A 23 25.08 22.64 27.29
CA PHE A 23 24.81 21.26 26.88
C PHE A 23 24.27 20.42 28.02
N ASP A 24 24.87 20.44 29.22
CA ASP A 24 24.36 19.62 30.31
C ASP A 24 23.07 20.18 30.91
N GLU A 25 22.87 21.50 30.91
CA GLU A 25 21.60 22.08 31.32
C GLU A 25 20.47 21.67 30.38
N THR A 26 20.66 21.77 29.07
CA THR A 26 19.67 21.32 28.07
C THR A 26 19.39 19.81 28.19
N ARG A 27 20.41 19.00 28.47
CA ARG A 27 20.24 17.55 28.72
C ARG A 27 19.47 17.26 30.01
N LYS A 28 19.66 18.03 31.09
CA LYS A 28 18.85 17.90 32.33
C LYS A 28 17.39 18.24 32.06
N GLN A 29 17.12 19.30 31.30
CA GLN A 29 15.75 19.72 30.94
C GLN A 29 15.06 18.71 30.00
N ALA A 30 15.80 17.94 29.20
CA ALA A 30 15.23 16.97 28.27
C ALA A 30 14.34 15.91 28.94
N GLN A 31 14.64 15.50 30.18
CA GLN A 31 13.80 14.54 30.91
C GLN A 31 12.42 15.11 31.28
N ARG A 32 12.30 16.45 31.37
CA ARG A 32 11.09 17.16 31.74
C ARG A 32 10.23 17.52 30.54
N PHE A 33 10.85 17.91 29.44
CA PHE A 33 10.14 18.46 28.27
C PHE A 33 10.03 17.48 27.11
N ASN A 34 10.95 16.54 26.93
CA ASN A 34 10.90 15.63 25.79
C ASN A 34 9.88 14.51 26.03
N HIS A 35 9.32 14.01 24.94
CA HIS A 35 8.51 12.81 24.98
C HIS A 35 9.34 11.63 25.50
N PRO A 36 8.82 10.79 26.43
CA PRO A 36 9.58 9.74 27.10
C PRO A 36 10.36 8.81 26.15
N GLU A 37 9.77 8.47 25.01
CA GLU A 37 10.40 7.62 23.98
C GLU A 37 11.59 8.31 23.27
N ASP A 38 11.61 9.64 23.24
CA ASP A 38 12.63 10.42 22.54
C ASP A 38 13.77 10.86 23.49
N VAL A 39 13.58 10.76 24.82
CA VAL A 39 14.58 11.16 25.84
C VAL A 39 15.90 10.41 25.64
N GLY A 40 15.87 9.09 25.54
CA GLY A 40 17.09 8.27 25.41
C GLY A 40 17.89 8.63 24.16
N ARG A 41 17.19 8.77 23.02
CA ARG A 41 17.80 9.19 21.75
C ARG A 41 18.39 10.60 21.85
N PHE A 42 17.65 11.53 22.45
CA PHE A 42 18.09 12.91 22.61
C PHE A 42 19.35 12.99 23.47
N LEU A 43 19.38 12.35 24.64
CA LEU A 43 20.52 12.39 25.56
C LEU A 43 21.79 11.77 24.97
N SER A 44 21.64 10.76 24.10
CA SER A 44 22.75 10.14 23.38
C SER A 44 23.24 11.00 22.21
N ALA A 45 22.33 11.65 21.49
CA ALA A 45 22.69 12.42 20.29
C ALA A 45 23.21 13.83 20.64
N PHE A 46 22.59 14.49 21.63
CA PHE A 46 22.87 15.88 21.98
C PHE A 46 23.97 15.98 23.06
N THR A 47 25.19 15.60 22.69
CA THR A 47 26.40 15.84 23.49
C THR A 47 27.28 16.88 22.80
N LYS A 48 28.09 17.63 23.55
CA LYS A 48 29.03 18.61 22.98
C LYS A 48 29.92 17.98 21.91
N GLU A 49 30.44 16.78 22.17
CA GLU A 49 31.28 16.03 21.23
C GLU A 49 30.53 15.68 19.95
N ASN A 50 29.33 15.11 20.05
CA ASN A 50 28.54 14.68 18.89
C ASN A 50 28.07 15.88 18.06
N VAL A 51 27.57 16.93 18.71
CA VAL A 51 27.12 18.15 18.04
C VAL A 51 28.30 18.83 17.34
N MET A 52 29.43 19.02 18.02
CA MET A 52 30.60 19.67 17.40
C MET A 52 31.21 18.82 16.28
N ALA A 53 31.24 17.49 16.42
CA ALA A 53 31.70 16.60 15.36
C ALA A 53 30.79 16.65 14.13
N GLU A 54 29.47 16.67 14.32
CA GLU A 54 28.51 16.79 13.22
C GLU A 54 28.64 18.13 12.51
N VAL A 55 28.65 19.24 13.25
CA VAL A 55 28.75 20.58 12.66
C VAL A 55 30.05 20.74 11.88
N LYS A 56 31.17 20.20 12.37
CA LYS A 56 32.44 20.20 11.62
C LYS A 56 32.38 19.34 10.35
N ARG A 57 31.58 18.28 10.34
CA ARG A 57 31.48 17.33 9.22
C ARG A 57 30.49 17.79 8.14
N SER A 58 29.33 18.29 8.52
CA SER A 58 28.20 18.58 7.63
C SER A 58 27.76 20.05 7.63
N GLY A 59 28.40 20.90 8.45
CA GLY A 59 28.08 22.33 8.57
C GLY A 59 26.95 22.65 9.55
N MET A 60 26.13 21.66 9.94
CA MET A 60 25.02 21.84 10.89
C MET A 60 24.64 20.51 11.53
N PHE A 61 24.36 20.53 12.84
CA PHE A 61 23.70 19.45 13.55
C PHE A 61 22.19 19.66 13.50
N ALA A 62 21.42 18.60 13.22
CA ALA A 62 19.97 18.65 13.27
C ALA A 62 19.40 17.42 13.98
N LEU A 63 18.45 17.64 14.89
CA LEU A 63 17.77 16.59 15.63
C LEU A 63 16.27 16.89 15.72
N THR A 64 15.45 16.03 15.11
CA THR A 64 13.99 16.06 15.26
C THR A 64 13.58 15.23 16.47
N TYR A 65 12.71 15.74 17.34
CA TYR A 65 12.20 15.02 18.49
C TYR A 65 10.87 15.62 18.92
N ARG A 66 10.15 14.91 19.79
CA ARG A 66 8.88 15.38 20.35
C ARG A 66 9.13 16.03 21.71
N ILE A 67 8.50 17.17 21.94
CA ILE A 67 8.35 17.76 23.27
C ILE A 67 6.89 17.67 23.72
N ILE A 68 6.66 17.64 25.03
CA ILE A 68 5.33 17.67 25.61
C ILE A 68 5.00 19.11 26.00
N MET A 69 3.98 19.68 25.34
CA MET A 69 3.37 20.95 25.72
C MET A 69 1.89 20.74 25.96
N ASP A 70 1.35 21.26 27.06
CA ASP A 70 -0.06 21.09 27.45
C ASP A 70 -0.55 19.63 27.40
N SER A 71 0.30 18.71 27.89
CA SER A 71 0.09 17.25 27.88
C SER A 71 -0.05 16.62 26.49
N LYS A 72 0.35 17.32 25.42
CA LYS A 72 0.36 16.82 24.04
C LYS A 72 1.76 16.82 23.45
N PRO A 73 2.13 15.81 22.64
CA PRO A 73 3.40 15.80 21.94
C PRO A 73 3.37 16.74 20.74
N PHE A 74 4.40 17.56 20.59
CA PHE A 74 4.68 18.42 19.44
C PHE A 74 6.04 18.06 18.84
N TYR A 75 6.09 17.96 17.51
CA TYR A 75 7.38 17.76 16.85
C TYR A 75 8.16 19.07 16.72
N VAL A 76 9.40 19.03 17.17
CA VAL A 76 10.34 20.14 17.06
C VAL A 76 11.65 19.66 16.44
N GLN A 77 12.37 20.57 15.82
CA GLN A 77 13.69 20.32 15.27
C GLN A 77 14.70 21.27 15.90
N LEU A 78 15.64 20.70 16.65
CA LEU A 78 16.82 21.40 17.11
C LEU A 78 17.84 21.44 15.98
N LYS A 79 18.37 22.63 15.68
CA LYS A 79 19.48 22.85 14.77
C LYS A 79 20.60 23.57 15.50
N ALA A 80 21.84 23.16 15.27
CA ALA A 80 23.02 23.84 15.76
C ALA A 80 24.05 24.05 14.64
N ALA A 81 24.64 25.24 14.54
CA ALA A 81 25.64 25.57 13.53
C ALA A 81 26.68 26.54 14.10
N LEU A 82 27.89 26.55 13.54
CA LEU A 82 28.94 27.49 13.94
C LEU A 82 28.85 28.78 13.09
N LEU A 83 28.77 29.92 13.76
CA LEU A 83 28.88 31.25 13.15
C LEU A 83 30.29 31.78 13.39
N HIS A 84 30.92 32.28 12.32
CA HIS A 84 32.23 32.93 12.38
C HIS A 84 32.00 34.45 12.43
N GLU A 85 32.42 35.07 13.52
CA GLU A 85 32.39 36.53 13.74
C GLU A 85 33.83 37.05 13.84
N GLU A 86 34.03 38.37 13.72
CA GLU A 86 35.36 39.00 13.82
C GLU A 86 36.06 38.73 15.17
N GLU A 87 35.29 38.48 16.23
CA GLU A 87 35.77 38.21 17.60
C GLU A 87 35.92 36.70 17.92
N GLY A 88 35.61 35.79 16.98
CA GLY A 88 35.76 34.35 17.18
C GLY A 88 34.62 33.50 16.61
N VAL A 89 34.57 32.23 17.01
CA VAL A 89 33.57 31.25 16.55
C VAL A 89 32.53 31.01 17.64
N ARG A 90 31.25 31.21 17.32
CA ARG A 90 30.13 30.98 18.23
C ARG A 90 29.24 29.84 17.74
N LEU A 91 28.67 29.07 18.67
CA LEU A 91 27.67 28.04 18.35
C LEU A 91 26.28 28.65 18.48
N ILE A 92 25.51 28.62 17.39
CA ILE A 92 24.10 29.02 17.40
C ILE A 92 23.26 27.76 17.47
N VAL A 93 22.32 27.73 18.42
CA VAL A 93 21.33 26.65 18.56
C VAL A 93 19.93 27.24 18.49
N GLY A 94 19.09 26.66 17.64
CA GLY A 94 17.69 27.04 17.50
C GLY A 94 16.78 25.83 17.52
N VAL A 95 15.55 26.02 17.98
CA VAL A 95 14.49 25.00 17.91
C VAL A 95 13.35 25.55 17.06
N ASN A 96 13.00 24.82 16.01
CA ASN A 96 11.90 25.14 15.13
C ASN A 96 10.72 24.21 15.43
N ASP A 97 9.52 24.78 15.54
CA ASP A 97 8.28 24.00 15.50
C ASP A 97 8.09 23.46 14.08
N ILE A 98 8.02 22.13 13.95
CA ILE A 98 7.77 21.44 12.69
C ILE A 98 6.56 20.51 12.78
N ASP A 99 5.72 20.69 13.80
CA ASP A 99 4.58 19.83 14.09
C ASP A 99 3.55 19.88 12.96
N ALA A 100 3.21 21.10 12.50
CA ALA A 100 2.31 21.28 11.38
C ALA A 100 2.82 20.62 10.10
N SER A 101 4.12 20.77 9.79
CA SER A 101 4.74 20.19 8.59
C SER A 101 4.76 18.66 8.63
N ILE A 102 5.23 18.06 9.72
CA ILE A 102 5.28 16.58 9.86
C ILE A 102 3.87 15.99 9.79
N ARG A 103 2.89 16.61 10.46
CA ARG A 103 1.51 16.11 10.43
C ARG A 103 0.86 16.26 9.07
N GLN A 104 1.14 17.37 8.37
CA GLN A 104 0.65 17.58 7.01
C GLN A 104 1.25 16.57 6.02
N GLU A 105 2.55 16.32 6.10
CA GLU A 105 3.23 15.32 5.27
C GLU A 105 2.63 13.92 5.50
N ALA A 106 2.49 13.51 6.76
CA ALA A 106 1.86 12.24 7.12
C ALA A 106 0.40 12.13 6.64
N GLU A 107 -0.35 13.23 6.66
CA GLU A 107 -1.73 13.27 6.13
C GLU A 107 -1.76 13.15 4.59
N ILE A 108 -0.85 13.84 3.89
CA ILE A 108 -0.71 13.73 2.44
C ILE A 108 -0.37 12.30 2.04
N GLU A 109 0.61 11.68 2.72
CA GLU A 109 0.98 10.27 2.49
C GLU A 109 -0.21 9.33 2.71
N ARG A 110 -0.97 9.52 3.79
CA ARG A 110 -2.17 8.74 4.07
C ARG A 110 -3.22 8.89 2.97
N ARG A 111 -3.48 10.11 2.51
CA ARG A 111 -4.43 10.39 1.44
C ARG A 111 -3.97 9.77 0.12
N LEU A 112 -2.68 9.88 -0.20
CA LEU A 112 -2.12 9.29 -1.41
C LEU A 112 -2.24 7.75 -1.36
N ALA A 113 -1.90 7.14 -0.22
CA ALA A 113 -2.05 5.70 -0.03
C ALA A 113 -3.52 5.24 -0.11
N GLN A 114 -4.46 6.05 0.39
CA GLN A 114 -5.89 5.78 0.25
C GLN A 114 -6.35 5.89 -1.20
N ALA A 115 -6.01 6.99 -1.88
CA ALA A 115 -6.34 7.20 -3.28
C ALA A 115 -5.78 6.08 -4.17
N GLN A 116 -4.56 5.62 -3.92
CA GLN A 116 -3.98 4.49 -4.63
C GLN A 116 -4.76 3.19 -4.38
N ARG A 117 -5.16 2.92 -3.13
CA ARG A 117 -5.98 1.74 -2.81
C ARG A 117 -7.35 1.77 -3.49
N GLU A 118 -7.95 2.95 -3.61
CA GLU A 118 -9.23 3.14 -4.29
C GLU A 118 -9.09 2.99 -5.81
N ALA A 119 -8.05 3.57 -6.41
CA ALA A 119 -7.73 3.41 -7.84
C ALA A 119 -7.43 1.94 -8.22
N ASN A 120 -6.86 1.18 -7.28
CA ASN A 120 -6.53 -0.22 -7.47
C ASN A 120 -7.71 -1.18 -7.25
N ARG A 121 -8.93 -0.67 -7.04
CA ARG A 121 -10.15 -1.47 -6.90
C ARG A 121 -11.14 -1.17 -8.02
N ASP A 122 -11.82 -2.21 -8.48
CA ASP A 122 -12.96 -2.07 -9.37
C ASP A 122 -14.17 -1.55 -8.59
N ALA A 123 -14.77 -0.45 -9.06
CA ALA A 123 -15.84 0.24 -8.35
C ALA A 123 -17.14 -0.59 -8.22
N LEU A 124 -17.38 -1.54 -9.14
CA LEU A 124 -18.59 -2.36 -9.13
C LEU A 124 -18.45 -3.56 -8.18
N THR A 125 -17.35 -4.29 -8.28
CA THR A 125 -17.15 -5.58 -7.63
C THR A 125 -16.31 -5.49 -6.35
N GLY A 126 -15.52 -4.42 -6.19
CA GLY A 126 -14.65 -4.18 -5.05
C GLY A 126 -13.35 -5.00 -5.06
N VAL A 127 -13.19 -5.94 -6.01
CA VAL A 127 -11.92 -6.66 -6.21
C VAL A 127 -10.89 -5.75 -6.88
N LYS A 128 -9.68 -6.25 -7.13
CA LYS A 128 -8.63 -5.43 -7.73
C LYS A 128 -8.99 -5.04 -9.17
N SER A 129 -8.64 -3.82 -9.57
CA SER A 129 -8.90 -3.31 -10.92
C SER A 129 -7.92 -3.89 -11.95
N ARG A 130 -8.22 -3.67 -13.23
CA ARG A 130 -7.28 -3.95 -14.34
C ARG A 130 -5.93 -3.27 -14.14
N HIS A 131 -5.92 -2.04 -13.61
CA HIS A 131 -4.68 -1.32 -13.32
C HIS A 131 -3.83 -2.08 -12.29
N ALA A 132 -4.45 -2.52 -11.20
CA ALA A 132 -3.77 -3.32 -10.18
C ALA A 132 -3.28 -4.69 -10.70
N TYR A 133 -3.94 -5.26 -11.71
CA TYR A 133 -3.43 -6.45 -12.42
C TYR A 133 -2.12 -6.14 -13.15
N LEU A 134 -2.09 -5.06 -13.94
CA LEU A 134 -0.90 -4.64 -14.70
C LEU A 134 0.29 -4.36 -13.78
N ASP A 135 0.06 -3.68 -12.65
CA ASP A 135 1.12 -3.44 -11.64
C ASP A 135 1.68 -4.75 -11.08
N THR A 136 0.80 -5.73 -10.83
CA THR A 136 1.19 -7.05 -10.32
C THR A 136 1.94 -7.85 -11.39
N GLU A 137 1.49 -7.79 -12.64
CA GLU A 137 2.16 -8.40 -13.80
C GLU A 137 3.57 -7.83 -13.99
N GLU A 138 3.74 -6.50 -13.93
CA GLU A 138 5.05 -5.87 -14.05
C GLU A 138 6.00 -6.30 -12.92
N GLN A 139 5.48 -6.37 -11.68
CA GLN A 139 6.26 -6.85 -10.53
C GLN A 139 6.73 -8.29 -10.74
N LEU A 140 5.85 -9.18 -11.19
CA LEU A 140 6.20 -10.57 -11.46
C LEU A 140 7.19 -10.67 -12.62
N ASN A 141 7.02 -9.92 -13.70
CA ASN A 141 7.99 -9.91 -14.81
C ASN A 141 9.40 -9.50 -14.36
N ARG A 142 9.53 -8.52 -13.46
CA ARG A 142 10.84 -8.17 -12.87
C ARG A 142 11.45 -9.36 -12.12
N GLN A 143 10.65 -10.05 -11.32
CA GLN A 143 11.11 -11.23 -10.60
C GLN A 143 11.51 -12.38 -11.56
N ILE A 144 10.86 -12.49 -12.74
CA ILE A 144 11.20 -13.52 -13.75
C ILE A 144 12.61 -13.23 -14.26
N ALA A 145 12.86 -11.97 -14.62
CA ALA A 145 14.15 -11.52 -15.12
C ALA A 145 15.28 -11.66 -14.09
N GLU A 146 14.97 -11.51 -12.80
CA GLU A 146 15.89 -11.66 -11.69
C GLU A 146 16.08 -13.12 -11.22
N HIS A 147 15.37 -14.08 -11.82
CA HIS A 147 15.38 -15.49 -11.43
C HIS A 147 15.07 -15.72 -9.93
N CYS A 148 14.21 -14.87 -9.35
CA CYS A 148 13.93 -14.84 -7.91
C CYS A 148 12.46 -15.17 -7.56
N LEU A 149 11.70 -15.74 -8.49
CA LEU A 149 10.26 -15.94 -8.33
C LEU A 149 9.82 -17.16 -7.52
N PRO A 150 8.72 -17.03 -6.78
CA PRO A 150 7.92 -18.16 -6.31
C PRO A 150 7.02 -18.74 -7.40
N GLU A 151 6.64 -20.01 -7.24
CA GLU A 151 5.62 -20.68 -8.06
C GLU A 151 4.29 -19.90 -8.05
N PHE A 152 3.73 -19.67 -9.25
CA PHE A 152 2.41 -19.05 -9.42
C PHE A 152 1.64 -19.70 -10.57
N ALA A 153 0.33 -19.47 -10.58
CA ALA A 153 -0.55 -19.83 -11.67
C ALA A 153 -1.50 -18.67 -11.99
N ILE A 154 -1.99 -18.62 -13.22
CA ILE A 154 -3.02 -17.67 -13.64
C ILE A 154 -4.30 -18.44 -13.90
N ALA A 155 -5.41 -17.94 -13.37
CA ALA A 155 -6.76 -18.35 -13.77
C ALA A 155 -7.48 -17.19 -14.44
N ILE A 156 -8.06 -17.44 -15.62
CA ILE A 156 -8.89 -16.51 -16.37
C ILE A 156 -10.32 -17.01 -16.35
N MET A 157 -11.24 -16.10 -16.09
CA MET A 157 -12.66 -16.38 -15.95
C MET A 157 -13.49 -15.39 -16.75
N ASP A 158 -14.54 -15.88 -17.38
CA ASP A 158 -15.49 -15.09 -18.15
C ASP A 158 -16.92 -15.43 -17.72
N VAL A 159 -17.67 -14.40 -17.32
CA VAL A 159 -19.03 -14.56 -16.82
C VAL A 159 -20.01 -14.63 -18.00
N ASN A 160 -20.58 -15.81 -18.23
CA ASN A 160 -21.48 -16.04 -19.35
C ASN A 160 -22.81 -15.27 -19.20
N ASP A 161 -23.40 -14.94 -20.35
CA ASP A 161 -24.75 -14.37 -20.50
C ASP A 161 -25.00 -12.98 -19.88
N LEU A 162 -23.95 -12.26 -19.47
CA LEU A 162 -24.10 -10.90 -18.93
C LEU A 162 -24.90 -9.98 -19.86
N LYS A 163 -24.61 -10.02 -21.17
CA LYS A 163 -25.34 -9.21 -22.16
C LYS A 163 -26.83 -9.56 -22.20
N LYS A 164 -27.18 -10.84 -22.17
CA LYS A 164 -28.57 -11.32 -22.14
C LYS A 164 -29.30 -10.82 -20.90
N VAL A 165 -28.64 -10.86 -19.73
CA VAL A 165 -29.19 -10.34 -18.47
C VAL A 165 -29.41 -8.82 -18.58
N ASN A 166 -28.44 -8.07 -19.09
CA ASN A 166 -28.56 -6.63 -19.30
C ASN A 166 -29.72 -6.27 -20.23
N ASP A 167 -29.84 -6.98 -21.36
CA ASP A 167 -30.85 -6.68 -22.38
C ASP A 167 -32.26 -7.07 -21.89
N THR A 168 -32.39 -8.09 -21.05
CA THR A 168 -33.69 -8.60 -20.57
C THR A 168 -34.17 -7.91 -19.29
N THR A 169 -33.25 -7.59 -18.38
CA THR A 169 -33.57 -7.15 -17.00
C THR A 169 -32.95 -5.80 -16.62
N GLY A 170 -32.19 -5.20 -17.53
CA GLY A 170 -31.57 -3.90 -17.37
C GLY A 170 -30.21 -3.95 -16.67
N HIS A 171 -29.45 -2.86 -16.81
CA HIS A 171 -28.06 -2.77 -16.32
C HIS A 171 -27.90 -2.98 -14.81
N LYS A 172 -28.87 -2.54 -13.98
CA LYS A 172 -28.80 -2.76 -12.52
C LYS A 172 -28.79 -4.26 -12.16
N ALA A 173 -29.50 -5.08 -12.93
CA ALA A 173 -29.52 -6.52 -12.73
C ALA A 173 -28.20 -7.17 -13.21
N GLY A 174 -27.64 -6.70 -14.33
CA GLY A 174 -26.30 -7.15 -14.77
C GLY A 174 -25.19 -6.76 -13.80
N ASP A 175 -25.26 -5.58 -13.21
CA ASP A 175 -24.36 -5.13 -12.14
C ASP A 175 -24.41 -6.08 -10.94
N GLN A 176 -25.63 -6.47 -10.52
CA GLN A 176 -25.82 -7.43 -9.45
C GLN A 176 -25.30 -8.82 -9.83
N TYR A 177 -25.57 -9.26 -11.06
CA TYR A 177 -25.09 -10.53 -11.62
C TYR A 177 -23.56 -10.61 -11.58
N LEU A 178 -22.85 -9.53 -11.95
CA LEU A 178 -21.39 -9.44 -11.85
C LEU A 178 -20.89 -9.46 -10.41
N ARG A 179 -21.56 -8.78 -9.48
CA ARG A 179 -21.19 -8.83 -8.05
C ARG A 179 -21.33 -10.25 -7.50
N ASP A 180 -22.37 -10.98 -7.89
CA ASP A 180 -22.58 -12.34 -7.42
C ASP A 180 -21.58 -13.32 -8.04
N ALA A 181 -21.29 -13.18 -9.35
CA ALA A 181 -20.21 -13.90 -10.01
C ALA A 181 -18.85 -13.64 -9.33
N CYS A 182 -18.57 -12.39 -8.98
CA CYS A 182 -17.36 -12.02 -8.25
C CYS A 182 -17.27 -12.71 -6.89
N LYS A 183 -18.35 -12.76 -6.10
CA LYS A 183 -18.37 -13.45 -4.80
C LYS A 183 -18.05 -14.94 -4.96
N ILE A 184 -18.58 -15.57 -5.99
CA ILE A 184 -18.28 -16.97 -6.33
C ILE A 184 -16.78 -17.15 -6.56
N ILE A 185 -16.19 -16.31 -7.42
CA ILE A 185 -14.76 -16.39 -7.75
C ILE A 185 -13.91 -16.20 -6.48
N CYS A 186 -14.20 -15.18 -5.68
CA CYS A 186 -13.50 -14.94 -4.41
C CYS A 186 -13.63 -16.10 -3.41
N ASN A 187 -14.76 -16.81 -3.41
CA ASN A 187 -14.97 -17.97 -2.54
C ASN A 187 -14.18 -19.21 -2.99
N VAL A 188 -13.87 -19.32 -4.29
CA VAL A 188 -13.00 -20.39 -4.80
C VAL A 188 -11.54 -20.04 -4.55
N PHE A 189 -11.11 -18.82 -4.88
CA PHE A 189 -9.73 -18.35 -4.75
C PHE A 189 -9.51 -17.52 -3.47
N LYS A 190 -9.81 -18.11 -2.30
CA LYS A 190 -9.80 -17.37 -1.02
C LYS A 190 -8.44 -16.83 -0.63
N HIS A 191 -7.35 -17.44 -1.09
CA HIS A 191 -5.99 -17.10 -0.68
C HIS A 191 -5.22 -16.30 -1.73
N SER A 192 -5.91 -15.89 -2.80
CA SER A 192 -5.31 -15.20 -3.94
C SER A 192 -6.08 -13.94 -4.32
N PRO A 193 -5.40 -12.89 -4.80
CA PRO A 193 -6.07 -11.71 -5.29
C PRO A 193 -6.87 -12.01 -6.56
N VAL A 194 -8.14 -11.62 -6.53
CA VAL A 194 -9.01 -11.57 -7.71
C VAL A 194 -8.93 -10.18 -8.34
N PHE A 195 -8.88 -10.14 -9.67
CA PHE A 195 -8.85 -8.94 -10.47
C PHE A 195 -10.03 -8.96 -11.44
N ARG A 196 -10.66 -7.81 -11.67
CA ARG A 196 -11.56 -7.62 -12.80
C ARG A 196 -10.80 -6.93 -13.92
N VAL A 197 -10.55 -7.66 -15.00
CA VAL A 197 -9.67 -7.21 -16.11
C VAL A 197 -10.46 -6.70 -17.31
N GLY A 198 -11.74 -7.06 -17.42
CA GLY A 198 -12.66 -6.64 -18.48
C GLY A 198 -14.06 -6.37 -17.96
N GLY A 199 -15.05 -6.34 -18.86
CA GLY A 199 -16.46 -6.12 -18.50
C GLY A 199 -17.00 -7.28 -17.67
N ASP A 200 -16.93 -8.49 -18.22
CA ASP A 200 -17.33 -9.78 -17.65
C ASP A 200 -16.13 -10.69 -17.34
N GLU A 201 -14.90 -10.19 -17.55
CA GLU A 201 -13.67 -10.95 -17.41
C GLU A 201 -12.96 -10.69 -16.06
N PHE A 202 -12.57 -11.78 -15.42
CA PHE A 202 -11.81 -11.79 -14.18
C PHE A 202 -10.52 -12.59 -14.35
N ALA A 203 -9.48 -12.17 -13.63
CA ALA A 203 -8.22 -12.87 -13.55
C ALA A 203 -7.86 -13.14 -12.08
N VAL A 204 -7.16 -14.23 -11.82
CA VAL A 204 -6.56 -14.53 -10.52
C VAL A 204 -5.10 -14.88 -10.74
N ILE A 205 -4.24 -14.27 -9.94
CA ILE A 205 -2.83 -14.67 -9.83
C ILE A 205 -2.73 -15.51 -8.57
N ALA A 206 -2.81 -16.83 -8.74
CA ALA A 206 -2.75 -17.79 -7.66
C ALA A 206 -1.32 -17.98 -7.17
N ARG A 207 -1.11 -17.89 -5.86
CA ARG A 207 0.20 -18.05 -5.21
C ARG A 207 0.06 -18.98 -4.01
N ASN A 208 1.18 -19.56 -3.58
CA ASN A 208 1.24 -20.41 -2.39
C ASN A 208 0.18 -21.54 -2.47
N GLU A 209 -0.70 -21.62 -1.48
CA GLU A 209 -1.71 -22.68 -1.31
C GLU A 209 -2.64 -22.84 -2.53
N ASP A 210 -3.12 -21.74 -3.14
CA ASP A 210 -4.02 -21.83 -4.29
C ASP A 210 -3.27 -22.25 -5.56
N CYS A 211 -1.98 -21.91 -5.68
CA CYS A 211 -1.15 -22.38 -6.79
C CYS A 211 -0.95 -23.90 -6.73
N LEU A 212 -0.66 -24.43 -5.53
CA LEU A 212 -0.49 -25.86 -5.31
C LEU A 212 -1.78 -26.65 -5.58
N ARG A 213 -2.94 -26.04 -5.31
CA ARG A 213 -4.27 -26.65 -5.49
C ARG A 213 -5.00 -26.20 -6.76
N ILE A 214 -4.31 -25.59 -7.72
CA ILE A 214 -4.98 -24.94 -8.86
C ILE A 214 -5.87 -25.91 -9.66
N GLU A 215 -5.47 -27.17 -9.78
CA GLU A 215 -6.26 -28.23 -10.43
C GLU A 215 -7.52 -28.61 -9.65
N GLU A 216 -7.44 -28.65 -8.31
CA GLU A 216 -8.59 -28.85 -7.43
C GLU A 216 -9.57 -27.67 -7.53
N LEU A 217 -9.05 -26.43 -7.58
CA LEU A 217 -9.86 -25.23 -7.75
C LEU A 217 -10.58 -25.22 -9.12
N LEU A 218 -9.91 -25.69 -10.18
CA LEU A 218 -10.53 -25.89 -11.48
C LEU A 218 -11.66 -26.93 -11.43
N GLY A 219 -11.44 -28.04 -10.71
CA GLY A 219 -12.48 -29.04 -10.46
C GLY A 219 -13.71 -28.44 -9.77
N LYS A 220 -13.51 -27.67 -8.69
CA LYS A 220 -14.58 -26.96 -7.97
C LYS A 220 -15.38 -26.01 -8.87
N MET A 221 -14.70 -25.29 -9.77
CA MET A 221 -15.37 -24.41 -10.74
C MET A 221 -16.21 -25.20 -11.74
N LYS A 222 -15.71 -26.35 -12.23
CA LYS A 222 -16.43 -27.23 -13.15
C LYS A 222 -17.69 -27.82 -12.51
N ASP A 223 -17.56 -28.40 -11.31
CA ASP A 223 -18.70 -28.98 -10.58
C ASP A 223 -19.78 -27.94 -10.32
N ARG A 224 -19.36 -26.74 -9.88
CA ARG A 224 -20.25 -25.60 -9.67
C ARG A 224 -20.98 -25.20 -10.96
N ASN A 225 -20.28 -25.14 -12.09
CA ASN A 225 -20.91 -24.78 -13.37
C ASN A 225 -21.95 -25.81 -13.80
N THR A 226 -21.69 -27.11 -13.58
CA THR A 226 -22.68 -28.16 -13.84
C THR A 226 -23.97 -27.93 -13.05
N ASP A 227 -23.87 -27.61 -11.76
CA ASP A 227 -25.04 -27.30 -10.93
C ASP A 227 -25.72 -25.98 -11.33
N ALA A 228 -24.94 -24.97 -11.70
CA ALA A 228 -25.45 -23.69 -12.19
C ALA A 228 -26.25 -23.86 -13.48
N ILE A 229 -25.76 -24.65 -14.45
CA ILE A 229 -26.48 -24.94 -15.70
C ILE A 229 -27.84 -25.58 -15.39
N ARG A 230 -27.88 -26.58 -14.49
CA ARG A 230 -29.13 -27.28 -14.12
C ARG A 230 -30.15 -26.40 -13.40
N SER A 231 -29.67 -25.45 -12.61
CA SER A 231 -30.52 -24.57 -11.79
C SER A 231 -30.81 -23.21 -12.41
N GLY A 232 -30.26 -22.92 -13.60
CA GLY A 232 -30.34 -21.59 -14.22
C GLY A 232 -29.52 -20.52 -13.47
N GLY A 233 -28.48 -20.93 -12.75
CA GLY A 233 -27.56 -20.07 -12.02
C GLY A 233 -26.47 -19.44 -12.90
N ILE A 234 -25.58 -18.68 -12.26
CA ILE A 234 -24.46 -18.00 -12.94
C ILE A 234 -23.43 -19.02 -13.43
N VAL A 235 -23.18 -19.08 -14.73
CA VAL A 235 -22.13 -19.91 -15.34
C VAL A 235 -20.89 -19.06 -15.61
N ILE A 236 -19.71 -19.56 -15.22
CA ILE A 236 -18.44 -18.82 -15.34
C ILE A 236 -17.44 -19.72 -16.05
N ALA A 237 -17.14 -19.44 -17.32
CA ALA A 237 -16.09 -20.16 -18.03
C ALA A 237 -14.75 -19.93 -17.32
N CYS A 238 -13.92 -20.96 -17.19
CA CYS A 238 -12.69 -20.88 -16.43
C CYS A 238 -11.55 -21.66 -17.09
N GLY A 239 -10.39 -21.01 -17.24
CA GLY A 239 -9.15 -21.61 -17.72
C GLY A 239 -8.00 -21.25 -16.80
N MET A 240 -7.05 -22.17 -16.65
CA MET A 240 -5.90 -21.98 -15.76
C MET A 240 -4.62 -22.45 -16.43
N ALA A 241 -3.49 -21.82 -16.08
CA ALA A 241 -2.15 -22.24 -16.46
C ALA A 241 -1.17 -21.98 -15.31
N LYS A 242 -0.31 -22.96 -15.02
CA LYS A 242 0.81 -22.80 -14.09
C LYS A 242 1.97 -22.12 -14.83
N TYR A 243 2.75 -21.33 -14.10
CA TYR A 243 4.04 -20.85 -14.58
C TYR A 243 5.00 -22.04 -14.74
N GLU A 244 5.63 -22.16 -15.89
CA GLU A 244 6.52 -23.26 -16.27
C GLU A 244 7.84 -22.74 -16.82
N ASN A 245 8.47 -21.82 -16.09
CA ASN A 245 9.67 -21.08 -16.54
C ASN A 245 9.44 -20.27 -17.82
N ASP A 246 8.22 -19.73 -17.99
CA ASP A 246 7.88 -18.84 -19.09
C ASP A 246 8.73 -17.56 -19.07
N ALA A 247 8.93 -16.96 -20.25
CA ALA A 247 9.68 -15.72 -20.40
C ALA A 247 8.95 -14.50 -19.81
N SER A 248 7.64 -14.57 -19.64
CA SER A 248 6.83 -13.50 -19.07
C SER A 248 5.51 -14.03 -18.51
N VAL A 249 4.90 -13.23 -17.64
CA VAL A 249 3.55 -13.46 -17.10
C VAL A 249 2.51 -13.51 -18.21
N ALA A 250 2.69 -12.71 -19.26
CA ALA A 250 1.78 -12.65 -20.41
C ALA A 250 1.64 -13.99 -21.13
N LEU A 251 2.72 -14.79 -21.23
CA LEU A 251 2.66 -16.12 -21.83
C LEU A 251 1.84 -17.11 -20.97
N VAL A 252 1.93 -17.01 -19.65
CA VAL A 252 1.07 -17.78 -18.73
C VAL A 252 -0.38 -17.36 -18.91
N PHE A 253 -0.63 -16.06 -19.03
CA PHE A 253 -1.96 -15.50 -19.22
C PHE A 253 -2.59 -16.00 -20.52
N GLU A 254 -1.87 -15.97 -21.65
CA GLU A 254 -2.34 -16.46 -22.94
C GLU A 254 -2.70 -17.94 -22.92
N ARG A 255 -1.94 -18.77 -22.19
CA ARG A 255 -2.26 -20.19 -22.01
C ARG A 255 -3.53 -20.37 -21.19
N ALA A 256 -3.68 -19.62 -20.09
CA ALA A 256 -4.88 -19.66 -19.25
C ALA A 256 -6.13 -19.16 -20.01
N ASP A 257 -5.98 -18.11 -20.81
CA ASP A 257 -7.05 -17.54 -21.64
C ASP A 257 -7.51 -18.51 -22.73
N ARG A 258 -6.58 -19.18 -23.42
CA ARG A 258 -6.92 -20.22 -24.38
C ARG A 258 -7.71 -21.36 -23.72
N ASN A 259 -7.27 -21.82 -22.55
CA ASN A 259 -7.97 -22.86 -21.79
C ASN A 259 -9.38 -22.40 -21.36
N MET A 260 -9.54 -21.11 -21.02
CA MET A 260 -10.84 -20.52 -20.65
C MET A 260 -11.77 -20.49 -21.86
N TYR A 261 -11.24 -20.10 -23.02
CA TYR A 261 -12.01 -20.05 -24.26
C TYR A 261 -12.51 -21.43 -24.70
N GLU A 262 -11.69 -22.47 -24.55
CA GLU A 262 -12.11 -23.86 -24.77
C GLU A 262 -13.22 -24.28 -23.81
N ASP A 263 -13.10 -23.95 -22.52
CA ASP A 263 -14.13 -24.21 -21.52
C ASP A 263 -15.44 -23.46 -21.83
N LYS A 264 -15.35 -22.20 -22.27
CA LYS A 264 -16.51 -21.38 -22.68
C LYS A 264 -17.27 -22.01 -23.83
N LYS A 265 -16.57 -22.56 -24.83
CA LYS A 265 -17.20 -23.29 -25.94
C LYS A 265 -17.93 -24.54 -25.46
N ARG A 266 -17.30 -25.32 -24.58
CA ARG A 266 -17.90 -26.53 -24.00
C ARG A 266 -19.17 -26.21 -23.22
N LEU A 267 -19.12 -25.20 -22.34
CA LEU A 267 -20.26 -24.79 -21.51
C LEU A 267 -21.44 -24.31 -22.36
N LYS A 268 -21.19 -23.56 -23.45
CA LYS A 268 -22.27 -23.15 -24.36
C LYS A 268 -22.96 -24.34 -25.02
N ALA A 269 -22.20 -25.33 -25.48
CA ALA A 269 -22.78 -26.55 -26.04
C ALA A 269 -23.59 -27.35 -25.00
N GLU A 270 -23.16 -27.38 -23.74
CA GLU A 270 -23.92 -28.02 -22.65
C GLU A 270 -25.23 -27.27 -22.33
N GLN A 271 -25.22 -25.94 -22.38
CA GLN A 271 -26.41 -25.10 -22.16
C GLN A 271 -27.44 -25.18 -23.30
N GLU A 272 -27.01 -25.43 -24.54
CA GLU A 272 -27.90 -25.60 -25.69
C GLU A 272 -28.61 -26.97 -25.72
N ASN A 273 -28.04 -27.98 -25.03
CA ASN A 273 -28.54 -29.35 -25.01
C ASN A 273 -29.44 -29.69 -23.80
N ASN A 274 -29.62 -28.75 -22.87
CA ASN A 274 -30.47 -28.87 -21.67
C ASN A 274 -31.73 -27.99 -21.80
#